data_AF-A0A1N7LNS1-F1
#
_entry.id   AF-A0A1N7LNS1-F1
#
_cell.length_a   1.000
_cell.length_b   1.000
_cell.length_c   1.000
_cell.angle_alpha   90.00
_cell.angle_beta   90.00
_cell.angle_gamma   90.00
#
_symmetry.space_group_name_H-M   'P 1'
#
loop_
_entity.id
_entity.type
_entity.pdbx_description
1 polymer ?
#
loop_
_entity_poly.entity_id
_entity_poly.type
_entity_poly.pdbx_seq_one_letter_code
_entity_poly.pdbx_strand_id
1 'polypeptide(L)'
;MNNDLFSQVKNLSLELRSLIRQGVKEGVEERIQKRNELMREWFSQVSDLIDLTNEQQVFLEDLLKEEQELLEQLKAEQKQVGTQQQGQKNVKKYLM
;
A
#
# COMPACT_ATOMS: atom_id res chain seq x y z
N MET A 1 13.57 13.60 16.35
CA MET A 1 12.23 14.00 15.87
C MET A 1 12.00 13.61 14.41
N ASN A 2 12.61 14.25 13.40
CA ASN A 2 12.33 13.91 11.99
C ASN A 2 12.72 12.46 11.59
N ASN A 3 13.87 11.97 12.09
CA ASN A 3 14.29 10.57 11.89
C ASN A 3 13.39 9.54 12.58
N ASP A 4 12.68 9.93 13.64
CA ASP A 4 11.82 9.00 14.40
C ASP A 4 10.48 8.79 13.68
N LEU A 5 9.92 9.84 13.07
CA LEU A 5 8.71 9.78 12.26
C LEU A 5 8.94 8.98 10.97
N PHE A 6 10.04 9.25 10.26
CA PHE A 6 10.44 8.46 9.09
C PHE A 6 10.59 6.97 9.43
N SER A 7 11.28 6.64 10.53
CA SER A 7 11.46 5.26 10.97
C SER A 7 10.13 4.56 11.28
N GLN A 8 9.17 5.28 11.86
CA GLN A 8 7.83 4.76 12.16
C GLN A 8 7.03 4.50 10.88
N VAL A 9 7.03 5.43 9.92
CA VAL A 9 6.37 5.26 8.61
C VAL A 9 6.99 4.07 7.86
N LYS A 10 8.31 3.97 7.84
CA LYS A 10 9.04 2.86 7.20
C LYS A 10 8.67 1.51 7.80
N ASN A 11 8.69 1.39 9.13
CA ASN A 11 8.38 0.14 9.81
C ASN A 11 6.92 -0.29 9.58
N LEU A 12 5.97 0.64 9.64
CA LEU A 12 4.55 0.37 9.34
C LEU A 12 4.34 -0.10 7.89
N SER A 13 5.03 0.52 6.93
CA SER A 13 4.98 0.10 5.53
C SER A 13 5.51 -1.32 5.32
N LEU A 14 6.60 -1.69 6.00
CA LEU A 14 7.17 -3.05 5.94
C LEU A 14 6.25 -4.08 6.59
N GLU A 15 5.65 -3.76 7.73
CA GLU A 15 4.66 -4.63 8.38
C GLU A 15 3.44 -4.86 7.50
N LEU A 16 2.89 -3.79 6.90
CA LEU A 16 1.75 -3.88 5.99
C LEU A 16 2.06 -4.76 4.78
N ARG A 17 3.25 -4.60 4.18
CA ARG A 17 3.71 -5.44 3.08
C ARG A 17 3.79 -6.92 3.48
N SER A 18 4.28 -7.19 4.70
CA SER A 18 4.34 -8.56 5.25
C SER A 18 2.93 -9.13 5.48
N LEU A 19 2.02 -8.36 6.07
CA LEU A 19 0.64 -8.78 6.33
C LEU A 19 -0.15 -9.05 5.05
N ILE A 20 0.01 -8.20 4.04
CA ILE A 20 -0.60 -8.38 2.71
C ILE A 20 -0.06 -9.65 2.06
N ARG A 21 1.26 -9.90 2.10
CA ARG A 21 1.86 -11.13 1.55
C ARG A 21 1.36 -12.39 2.27
N GLN A 22 1.04 -12.29 3.56
CA GLN A 22 0.49 -13.39 4.35
C GLN A 22 -1.03 -13.54 4.19
N GLY A 23 -1.71 -12.65 3.44
CA GLY A 23 -3.15 -12.68 3.26
C GLY A 23 -3.97 -12.29 4.50
N VAL A 24 -3.33 -11.67 5.50
CA VAL A 24 -3.99 -11.21 6.73
C VAL A 24 -4.79 -9.96 6.39
N LYS A 25 -6.09 -9.97 6.70
CA LYS A 25 -7.01 -8.83 6.45
C LYS A 25 -7.37 -8.06 7.71
N GLU A 26 -7.20 -8.70 8.87
CA GLU A 26 -7.62 -8.16 10.16
C GLU A 26 -6.59 -7.13 10.65
N GLY A 27 -7.06 -5.93 11.02
CA GLY A 27 -6.21 -4.83 11.50
C GLY A 27 -5.31 -4.17 10.44
N VAL A 28 -5.33 -4.63 9.18
CA VAL A 28 -4.57 -4.01 8.08
C VAL A 28 -5.09 -2.60 7.77
N GLU A 29 -6.41 -2.42 7.76
CA GLU A 29 -7.02 -1.11 7.47
C GLU A 29 -6.62 -0.05 8.51
N GLU A 30 -6.66 -0.39 9.80
CA GLU A 30 -6.23 0.50 10.90
C GLU A 30 -4.74 0.86 10.79
N ARG A 31 -3.90 -0.12 10.43
CA ARG A 31 -2.46 0.08 10.21
C ARG A 31 -2.19 0.96 8.98
N ILE A 32 -2.98 0.83 7.91
CA ILE A 32 -2.90 1.71 6.73
C ILE A 32 -3.29 3.14 7.11
N GLN A 33 -4.37 3.33 7.85
CA GLN A 33 -4.80 4.65 8.30
C GLN A 33 -3.72 5.32 9.16
N LYS A 34 -3.17 4.60 10.14
CA LYS A 34 -2.10 5.10 11.01
C LYS A 34 -0.82 5.41 10.24
N ARG A 35 -0.43 4.58 9.26
CA ARG A 35 0.68 4.87 8.35
C ARG A 35 0.43 6.18 7.59
N ASN A 36 -0.77 6.36 7.04
CA ASN A 36 -1.11 7.53 6.23
C ASN A 36 -1.12 8.83 7.05
N GLU A 37 -1.59 8.79 8.29
CA GLU A 37 -1.52 9.92 9.22
C GLU A 37 -0.08 10.33 9.50
N LEU A 38 0.76 9.37 9.90
CA LEU A 38 2.18 9.61 10.18
C LEU A 38 2.95 10.06 8.93
N MET A 39 2.59 9.52 7.77
CA MET A 39 3.15 9.94 6.49
C MET A 39 2.80 11.39 6.19
N ARG A 40 1.54 11.81 6.37
CA ARG A 40 1.13 13.22 6.19
C ARG A 40 1.83 14.16 7.16
N GLU A 41 1.97 13.76 8.42
CA GLU A 41 2.67 14.53 9.45
C GLU A 41 4.16 14.68 9.12
N TRP A 42 4.81 13.59 8.71
CA TRP A 42 6.19 13.62 8.25
C TRP A 42 6.35 14.51 7.00
N PHE A 43 5.47 14.37 6.01
CA PHE A 43 5.49 15.23 4.81
C PHE A 43 5.26 16.71 5.14
N SER A 44 4.39 17.02 6.10
CA SER A 44 4.20 18.40 6.58
C SER A 44 5.49 18.95 7.18
N GLN A 45 6.20 18.16 8.00
CA GLN A 45 7.48 18.57 8.59
C GLN A 45 8.61 18.68 7.55
N VAL A 46 8.56 17.87 6.49
CA VAL A 46 9.49 17.96 5.35
C VAL A 46 9.16 19.15 4.44
N SER A 47 7.88 19.51 4.28
CA SER A 47 7.45 20.64 3.45
C SER A 47 7.82 22.00 4.06
N ASP A 48 7.95 22.10 5.38
CA ASP A 48 8.51 23.28 6.06
C ASP A 48 10.03 23.37 5.92
N LEU A 49 10.67 22.30 5.47
CA LEU A 49 12.12 22.11 5.39
C LEU A 49 12.48 21.86 3.92
N ILE A 50 12.27 22.87 3.05
CA ILE A 50 12.63 22.89 1.61
C ILE A 50 14.17 22.84 1.44
N ASP A 51 14.75 21.76 1.94
CA ASP A 51 16.08 21.20 1.75
C ASP A 51 15.90 19.68 1.91
N LEU A 52 14.98 19.12 1.11
CA LEU A 52 14.88 17.67 0.89
C LEU A 52 16.24 17.20 0.38
N THR A 53 17.00 16.53 1.24
CA THR A 53 18.24 15.88 0.79
C THR A 53 17.91 14.86 -0.31
N ASN A 54 18.74 14.77 -1.35
CA ASN A 54 18.52 13.89 -2.52
C ASN A 54 18.08 12.46 -2.15
N GLU A 55 18.58 11.91 -1.04
CA GLU A 55 18.24 10.57 -0.57
C GLU A 55 16.76 10.42 -0.16
N GLN A 56 16.17 11.44 0.46
CA GLN A 56 14.76 11.44 0.87
C GLN A 56 13.85 11.58 -0.34
N GLN A 57 14.24 12.38 -1.34
CA GLN A 57 13.50 12.49 -2.60
C GLN A 57 13.49 11.15 -3.36
N VAL A 58 14.65 10.49 -3.48
CA VAL A 58 14.77 9.18 -4.11
C VAL A 58 13.90 8.14 -3.38
N PHE A 59 13.93 8.13 -2.05
CA PHE A 59 13.07 7.23 -1.27
C PHE A 59 11.57 7.45 -1.54
N LEU A 60 11.15 8.71 -1.66
CA LEU A 60 9.76 9.03 -1.96
C LEU A 60 9.34 8.63 -3.37
N GLU A 61 10.22 8.82 -4.36
CA GLU A 61 10.00 8.37 -5.73
C GLU A 61 9.91 6.84 -5.82
N ASP A 62 10.79 6.14 -5.10
CA ASP A 62 10.75 4.67 -5.01
C ASP A 62 9.49 4.16 -4.32
N LEU A 63 9.06 4.82 -3.23
CA LEU A 63 7.84 4.47 -2.52
C LEU A 63 6.60 4.69 -3.39
N LEU A 64 6.54 5.82 -4.11
CA LEU A 64 5.44 6.13 -5.02
C LEU A 64 5.34 5.09 -6.15
N LYS A 65 6.48 4.65 -6.67
CA LYS A 65 6.55 3.63 -7.71
C LYS A 65 6.11 2.26 -7.20
N GLU A 66 6.55 1.85 -6.01
CA GLU A 66 6.08 0.61 -5.37
C GLU A 66 4.56 0.64 -5.13
N GLU A 67 4.00 1.76 -4.64
CA GLU A 67 2.55 1.88 -4.43
C GLU A 67 1.74 1.79 -5.74
N GLN A 68 2.25 2.36 -6.84
CA GLN A 68 1.61 2.25 -8.16
C GLN A 68 1.62 0.81 -8.68
N GLU A 69 2.73 0.09 -8.53
CA GLU A 69 2.82 -1.32 -8.92
C GLU A 69 1.85 -2.19 -8.10
N LEU A 70 1.76 -1.95 -6.80
CA LEU A 70 0.84 -2.67 -5.91
C LEU A 70 -0.62 -2.41 -6.27
N LEU A 71 -0.95 -1.17 -6.65
CA LEU A 71 -2.28 -0.78 -7.09
C LEU A 71 -2.66 -1.43 -8.43
N GLU A 72 -1.73 -1.54 -9.37
CA GLU A 72 -1.95 -2.26 -10.62
C GLU A 72 -2.11 -3.78 -10.41
N GLN A 73 -1.34 -4.37 -9.49
CA GLN A 73 -1.53 -5.78 -9.10
C GLN A 73 -2.91 -6.02 -8.49
N LEU A 74 -3.35 -5.16 -7.56
CA LEU A 74 -4.68 -5.25 -6.96
C LEU A 74 -5.81 -5.10 -7.99
N LYS A 75 -5.67 -4.19 -8.96
CA LYS A 75 -6.63 -4.06 -10.09
C LYS A 75 -6.65 -5.31 -10.97
N ALA A 76 -5.49 -5.90 -11.24
CA ALA A 76 -5.39 -7.13 -12.02
C ALA A 76 -6.07 -8.30 -11.29
N GLU A 77 -5.84 -8.45 -9.99
CA GLU A 77 -6.49 -9.45 -9.16
C GLU A 77 -8.01 -9.26 -9.10
N GLN A 78 -8.51 -8.02 -8.93
CA GLN A 78 -9.95 -7.74 -8.99
C GLN A 78 -10.59 -8.13 -10.32
N LYS A 79 -9.91 -7.87 -11.45
CA LYS A 79 -10.39 -8.30 -12.78
C LYS A 79 -10.45 -9.82 -12.91
N GLN A 80 -9.49 -10.55 -12.35
CA GLN A 80 -9.48 -12.01 -12.35
C GLN A 80 -10.59 -12.60 -11.48
N VAL A 81 -10.85 -12.02 -10.31
CA VAL A 81 -11.97 -12.44 -9.44
C VAL A 81 -13.32 -12.22 -10.12
N GLY A 82 -13.51 -11.08 -10.80
CA GLY A 82 -14.72 -10.79 -11.56
C GLY A 82 -14.96 -11.76 -12.74
N THR A 83 -13.91 -12.16 -13.44
CA THR A 83 -14.00 -13.13 -14.55
C THR A 83 -14.19 -14.57 -14.06
N GLN A 84 -13.55 -14.98 -12.96
CA GLN A 84 -13.78 -16.31 -12.35
C GLN A 84 -15.22 -16.47 -11.83
N GLN A 85 -15.83 -15.44 -11.25
CA GLN A 85 -17.22 -15.49 -10.80
C GLN A 85 -18.23 -15.60 -11.96
N GLN A 86 -17.97 -14.97 -13.11
CA GLN A 86 -18.78 -15.16 -14.32
C GLN A 86 -18.58 -16.54 -14.94
N GLY A 87 -17.34 -17.04 -14.98
CA GLY A 87 -17.03 -18.39 -15.44
C GLY A 87 -17.73 -19.48 -14.61
N GLN A 88 -17.69 -19.39 -13.28
CA GLN A 88 -18.39 -20.33 -12.40
C GLN A 88 -19.92 -20.27 -12.53
N LYS A 89 -20.51 -19.09 -12.72
CA LYS A 89 -21.95 -18.94 -12.97
C LYS A 89 -22.38 -19.59 -14.28
N ASN A 90 -21.57 -19.47 -15.33
CA ASN A 90 -21.87 -20.08 -16.62
C ASN A 90 -21.71 -21.61 -16.57
N VAL A 91 -20.66 -22.13 -15.93
CA VAL A 91 -20.44 -23.59 -15.80
C VAL A 91 -21.56 -24.25 -14.98
N LYS A 92 -22.04 -23.64 -13.89
CA LYS A 92 -23.21 -24.14 -13.15
C LYS A 92 -24.49 -24.15 -13.97
N LYS A 93 -24.66 -23.22 -14.91
CA LYS A 93 -25.85 -23.14 -15.79
C LYS A 93 -25.90 -24.24 -16.86
N TYR A 94 -24.75 -24.82 -17.22
CA TYR A 94 -24.67 -25.95 -18.17
C TYR A 94 -24.66 -27.33 -17.49
N LEU A 95 -24.52 -27.38 -16.16
CA LEU A 95 -24.53 -28.61 -15.35
C LEU A 95 -25.85 -28.82 -14.57
N MET A 96 -26.83 -27.93 -14.76
CA MET A 96 -28.24 -28.10 -14.36
C MET A 96 -29.10 -28.30 -15.60
#